data_AF-A0A1H4NDK3-F1
#
_entry.id   AF-A0A1H4NDK3-F1
#
_cell.length_a   1.000
_cell.length_b   1.000
_cell.length_c   1.000
_cell.angle_alpha   90.00
_cell.angle_beta   90.00
_cell.angle_gamma   90.00
#
_symmetry.space_group_name_H-M   'P 1'
#
loop_
_entity.id
_entity.type
_entity.pdbx_description
1 polymer ?
#
loop_
_entity_poly.entity_id
_entity_poly.type
_entity_poly.pdbx_seq_one_letter_code
_entity_poly.pdbx_strand_id
1 'polypeptide(L)'
;MDVAIDKSEFSYLPAQAEAMGAPVPSAERMLLTLPDGRQVSGLRFGDGAPRITLLHGAGLNAHTWDTTVLALRQPVLSIDLAGHGDSSWRSDAEYSPRTLAADVAAALDAWTTEPQLVVGQSLGGLTGAALAAARPDLVAELVVVDITPGIDTSAGPAALREFYAGPTDFATRDELVDRAIAFGFGGARADTERGVFLNTRRREDGRIEWKHHFAHLAAQTLAAHHPGDDAAPSALHTTGWDDLAQVAVPVTLVRATAGFVTAADAEEFARRLPEARVVAMQATHNVQETAPAELAALIGSRLASHGL
;
A
#
# COMPACT_ATOMS: atom_id res chain seq x y z
N MET A 1 29.06 15.51 18.74
CA MET A 1 27.75 16.19 18.73
C MET A 1 26.78 15.15 18.21
N ASP A 2 25.90 14.64 19.07
CA ASP A 2 24.80 13.80 18.60
C ASP A 2 23.94 14.67 17.69
N VAL A 3 23.92 14.33 16.40
CA VAL A 3 22.95 14.92 15.48
C VAL A 3 21.60 14.41 15.96
N ALA A 4 20.78 15.30 16.53
CA ALA A 4 19.40 14.97 16.82
C ALA A 4 18.72 14.63 15.49
N ILE A 5 18.52 13.34 15.24
CA ILE A 5 17.74 12.88 14.09
C ILE A 5 16.33 13.40 14.34
N ASP A 6 15.87 14.33 13.50
CA ASP A 6 14.46 14.72 13.49
C ASP A 6 13.63 13.45 13.28
N LYS A 7 12.71 13.17 14.19
CA LYS A 7 11.80 12.01 14.13
C LYS A 7 10.39 12.47 13.81
N SER A 8 10.24 13.60 13.11
CA SER A 8 8.99 14.00 12.48
C SER A 8 8.64 13.02 11.35
N GLU A 9 7.37 12.97 10.96
CA GLU A 9 6.84 12.04 9.97
C GLU A 9 7.63 12.03 8.64
N PHE A 10 8.01 13.21 8.15
CA PHE A 10 8.70 13.38 6.86
C PHE A 10 10.22 13.49 6.97
N SER A 11 10.80 13.27 8.17
CA SER A 11 12.24 13.49 8.38
C SER A 11 13.15 12.57 7.57
N TYR A 12 12.62 11.43 7.10
CA TYR A 12 13.33 10.49 6.24
C TYR A 12 13.33 10.90 4.75
N LEU A 13 12.40 11.77 4.34
CA LEU A 13 12.22 12.14 2.93
C LEU A 13 13.44 12.87 2.33
N PRO A 14 14.11 13.82 3.04
CA PRO A 14 15.32 14.47 2.52
C PRO A 14 16.47 13.50 2.21
N ALA A 15 16.74 12.54 3.09
CA ALA A 15 17.82 11.58 2.89
C ALA A 15 17.53 10.65 1.70
N GLN A 16 16.27 10.24 1.51
CA GLN A 16 15.86 9.48 0.32
C GLN A 16 15.99 10.30 -0.96
N ALA A 17 15.57 11.57 -0.93
CA ALA A 17 15.69 12.46 -2.06
C ALA A 17 17.15 12.66 -2.48
N GLU A 18 18.05 12.86 -1.51
CA GLU A 18 19.50 12.96 -1.74
C GLU A 18 20.05 11.68 -2.38
N ALA A 19 19.73 10.51 -1.82
CA ALA A 19 20.19 9.21 -2.34
C ALA A 19 19.72 8.96 -3.79
N MET A 20 18.56 9.51 -4.17
CA MET A 20 17.98 9.39 -5.52
C MET A 20 18.38 10.54 -6.46
N GLY A 21 19.07 11.58 -5.98
CA GLY A 21 19.34 12.79 -6.75
C GLY A 21 18.06 13.56 -7.15
N ALA A 22 17.02 13.48 -6.32
CA ALA A 22 15.72 14.12 -6.53
C ALA A 22 15.52 15.34 -5.60
N PRO A 23 14.71 16.33 -5.99
CA PRO A 23 14.30 17.38 -5.07
C PRO A 23 13.33 16.83 -4.01
N VAL A 24 13.36 17.40 -2.80
CA VAL A 24 12.35 17.13 -1.77
C VAL A 24 11.06 17.86 -2.14
N PRO A 25 9.94 17.17 -2.39
CA PRO A 25 8.65 17.82 -2.63
C PRO A 25 8.09 18.41 -1.34
N SER A 26 7.14 19.35 -1.44
CA SER A 26 6.24 19.62 -0.33
C SER A 26 5.48 18.35 0.02
N ALA A 27 5.22 18.15 1.31
CA ALA A 27 4.49 16.99 1.81
C ALA A 27 3.64 17.40 3.02
N GLU A 28 2.41 16.92 3.06
CA GLU A 28 1.53 17.11 4.22
C GLU A 28 0.61 15.92 4.43
N ARG A 29 0.18 15.73 5.67
CA ARG A 29 -0.82 14.74 6.04
C ARG A 29 -2.23 15.33 5.91
N MET A 30 -3.08 14.59 5.22
CA MET A 30 -4.49 14.86 5.00
C MET A 30 -5.31 13.95 5.91
N LEU A 31 -6.38 14.49 6.51
CA LEU A 31 -7.33 13.73 7.32
C LEU A 31 -8.75 14.07 6.90
N LEU A 32 -9.58 13.03 6.75
CA LEU A 32 -10.99 13.13 6.42
C LEU A 32 -11.78 12.34 7.46
N THR A 33 -12.72 13.00 8.12
CA THR A 33 -13.69 12.33 8.99
C THR A 33 -14.86 11.82 8.14
N LEU A 34 -15.08 10.51 8.14
CA LEU A 34 -16.22 9.87 7.51
C LEU A 34 -17.50 10.08 8.33
N PRO A 35 -18.70 9.90 7.73
CA PRO A 35 -19.98 10.08 8.44
C PRO A 35 -20.16 9.20 9.69
N ASP A 36 -19.47 8.06 9.75
CA ASP A 36 -19.48 7.14 10.89
C ASP A 36 -18.41 7.46 11.96
N GLY A 37 -17.68 8.58 11.80
CA GLY A 37 -16.65 9.05 12.72
C GLY A 37 -15.27 8.43 12.52
N ARG A 38 -15.11 7.47 11.61
CA ARG A 38 -13.78 6.94 11.23
C ARG A 38 -12.98 8.01 10.48
N GLN A 39 -11.66 7.96 10.62
CA GLN A 39 -10.72 8.81 9.91
C GLN A 39 -10.16 8.06 8.70
N VAL A 40 -10.12 8.71 7.54
CA VAL A 40 -9.26 8.36 6.41
C VAL A 40 -8.09 9.32 6.40
N SER A 41 -6.89 8.76 6.33
CA SER A 41 -5.63 9.48 6.28
C SER A 41 -4.97 9.32 4.92
N GLY A 42 -4.24 10.35 4.49
CA GLY A 42 -3.40 10.29 3.31
C GLY A 42 -2.27 11.30 3.38
N LEU A 43 -1.36 11.21 2.42
CA LEU A 43 -0.25 12.13 2.22
C LEU A 43 -0.43 12.82 0.88
N ARG A 44 -0.37 14.15 0.89
CA ARG A 44 -0.31 14.95 -0.34
C ARG A 44 1.12 15.40 -0.56
N PHE A 45 1.65 15.10 -1.74
CA PHE A 45 2.97 15.51 -2.17
C PHE A 45 2.89 16.51 -3.33
N GLY A 46 3.74 17.53 -3.32
CA GLY A 46 3.82 18.57 -4.34
C GLY A 46 2.75 19.67 -4.22
N ASP A 47 3.00 20.81 -4.85
CA ASP A 47 2.19 22.04 -4.70
C ASP A 47 0.98 22.14 -5.66
N GLY A 48 0.68 21.07 -6.39
CA GLY A 48 -0.41 21.03 -7.39
C GLY A 48 -1.57 20.14 -6.99
N ALA A 49 -2.67 20.21 -7.74
CA ALA A 49 -3.78 19.27 -7.60
C ALA A 49 -3.29 17.86 -8.00
N PRO A 50 -3.46 16.83 -7.15
CA PRO A 50 -3.04 15.48 -7.48
C PRO A 50 -3.86 14.92 -8.64
N ARG A 51 -3.19 14.18 -9.51
CA ARG A 51 -3.80 13.38 -10.60
C ARG A 51 -3.42 11.91 -10.54
N ILE A 52 -2.63 11.55 -9.52
CA ILE A 52 -2.17 10.21 -9.24
C ILE A 52 -2.57 9.92 -7.81
N THR A 53 -3.25 8.79 -7.62
CA THR A 53 -3.56 8.26 -6.29
C THR A 53 -2.86 6.92 -6.11
N LEU A 54 -2.13 6.77 -5.00
CA LEU A 54 -1.36 5.58 -4.66
C LEU A 54 -2.00 4.84 -3.49
N LEU A 55 -2.23 3.53 -3.65
CA LEU A 55 -2.86 2.65 -2.66
C LEU A 55 -1.90 1.51 -2.29
N HIS A 56 -1.51 1.42 -1.02
CA HIS A 56 -0.54 0.43 -0.53
C HIS A 56 -1.17 -0.97 -0.32
N GLY A 57 -0.32 -1.99 -0.14
CA GLY A 57 -0.73 -3.36 0.23
C GLY A 57 -0.96 -3.56 1.72
N ALA A 58 -1.41 -4.77 2.09
CA ALA A 58 -1.66 -5.11 3.49
C ALA A 58 -0.37 -5.03 4.34
N GLY A 59 -0.48 -4.52 5.57
CA GLY A 59 0.64 -4.35 6.50
C GLY A 59 1.58 -3.19 6.17
N LEU A 60 1.28 -2.40 5.13
CA LEU A 60 2.02 -1.19 4.76
C LEU A 60 1.24 0.08 5.13
N ASN A 61 1.72 1.24 4.67
CA ASN A 61 1.07 2.54 4.81
C ASN A 61 1.47 3.45 3.64
N ALA A 62 0.92 4.67 3.59
CA ALA A 62 1.13 5.64 2.53
C ALA A 62 2.61 5.95 2.22
N HIS A 63 3.53 5.84 3.18
CA HIS A 63 4.96 6.09 2.98
C HIS A 63 5.71 4.98 2.24
N THR A 64 5.11 3.82 1.96
CA THR A 64 5.77 2.83 1.06
C THR A 64 6.04 3.44 -0.33
N TRP A 65 5.33 4.51 -0.68
CA TRP A 65 5.42 5.21 -1.94
C TRP A 65 6.43 6.36 -2.00
N ASP A 66 7.10 6.73 -0.90
CA ASP A 66 7.98 7.91 -0.84
C ASP A 66 9.02 7.94 -1.98
N THR A 67 9.72 6.83 -2.22
CA THR A 67 10.71 6.70 -3.29
C THR A 67 10.08 6.78 -4.68
N THR A 68 8.87 6.24 -4.87
CA THR A 68 8.13 6.35 -6.13
C THR A 68 7.70 7.81 -6.38
N VAL A 69 7.25 8.53 -5.34
CA VAL A 69 6.89 9.95 -5.41
C VAL A 69 8.11 10.80 -5.78
N LEU A 70 9.26 10.56 -5.15
CA LEU A 70 10.52 11.24 -5.46
C LEU A 70 10.95 11.02 -6.92
N ALA A 71 10.76 9.81 -7.45
CA ALA A 71 11.05 9.50 -8.85
C ALA A 71 10.04 10.13 -9.82
N LEU A 72 8.75 10.20 -9.45
CA LEU A 72 7.68 10.77 -10.29
C LEU A 72 7.83 12.27 -10.49
N ARG A 73 8.16 13.00 -9.42
CA ARG A 73 8.24 14.48 -9.43
C ARG A 73 6.94 15.15 -9.91
N GLN A 74 5.80 14.57 -9.53
CA GLN A 74 4.45 15.04 -9.83
C GLN A 74 3.66 15.23 -8.53
N PRO A 75 2.60 16.05 -8.53
CA PRO A 75 1.64 16.07 -7.43
C PRO A 75 0.92 14.73 -7.28
N VAL A 76 0.97 14.15 -6.07
CA VAL A 76 0.49 12.79 -5.78
C VAL A 76 -0.30 12.77 -4.48
N LEU A 77 -1.35 11.97 -4.44
CA LEU A 77 -2.05 11.57 -3.22
C LEU A 77 -1.69 10.11 -2.89
N SER A 78 -1.22 9.83 -1.68
CA SER A 78 -1.00 8.46 -1.19
C SER A 78 -1.92 8.20 0.00
N ILE A 79 -2.78 7.20 -0.08
CA ILE A 79 -3.84 6.99 0.94
C ILE A 79 -3.44 5.85 1.87
N ASP A 80 -3.59 6.08 3.17
CA ASP A 80 -3.60 5.01 4.18
C ASP A 80 -4.97 4.29 4.08
N LEU A 81 -4.98 3.04 3.61
CA LEU A 81 -6.22 2.25 3.59
C LEU A 81 -6.74 2.05 5.02
N ALA A 82 -8.06 1.89 5.19
CA ALA A 82 -8.63 1.62 6.52
C ALA A 82 -7.92 0.43 7.19
N GLY A 83 -7.69 0.55 8.50
CA GLY A 83 -6.90 -0.44 9.24
C GLY A 83 -5.39 -0.32 9.07
N HIS A 84 -4.87 0.72 8.42
CA HIS A 84 -3.43 0.95 8.21
C HIS A 84 -3.05 2.40 8.45
N GLY A 85 -1.74 2.64 8.62
CA GLY A 85 -1.19 3.98 8.82
C GLY A 85 -1.94 4.78 9.89
N ASP A 86 -2.34 5.99 9.55
CA ASP A 86 -3.11 6.85 10.47
C ASP A 86 -4.62 6.85 10.15
N SER A 87 -5.08 5.96 9.26
CA SER A 87 -6.49 5.69 9.05
C SER A 87 -7.06 4.85 10.19
N SER A 88 -8.33 5.08 10.52
CA SER A 88 -9.00 4.34 11.58
C SER A 88 -9.00 2.85 11.31
N TRP A 89 -8.84 2.07 12.38
CA TRP A 89 -9.19 0.67 12.36
C TRP A 89 -10.70 0.51 12.33
N ARG A 90 -11.16 -0.57 11.69
CA ARG A 90 -12.57 -0.93 11.69
C ARG A 90 -12.86 -1.90 12.83
N SER A 91 -13.92 -1.61 13.58
CA SER A 91 -14.38 -2.46 14.68
C SER A 91 -14.98 -3.79 14.21
N ASP A 92 -15.49 -3.84 12.98
CA ASP A 92 -16.02 -5.05 12.36
C ASP A 92 -14.94 -5.91 11.68
N ALA A 93 -13.68 -5.45 11.66
CA ALA A 93 -12.56 -6.08 10.96
C ALA A 93 -12.80 -6.36 9.47
N GLU A 94 -13.78 -5.68 8.85
CA GLU A 94 -14.16 -5.89 7.47
C GLU A 94 -13.25 -5.08 6.53
N TYR A 95 -12.21 -5.71 6.03
CA TYR A 95 -11.19 -5.08 5.16
C TYR A 95 -11.20 -5.63 3.72
N SER A 96 -12.35 -6.09 3.22
CA SER A 96 -12.45 -6.47 1.82
C SER A 96 -12.18 -5.29 0.88
N PRO A 97 -11.66 -5.54 -0.34
CA PRO A 97 -11.38 -4.50 -1.32
C PRO A 97 -12.54 -3.54 -1.60
N ARG A 98 -13.79 -4.04 -1.63
CA ARG A 98 -14.98 -3.21 -1.86
C ARG A 98 -15.27 -2.27 -0.68
N THR A 99 -15.10 -2.76 0.55
CA THR A 99 -15.24 -1.92 1.75
C THR A 99 -14.17 -0.83 1.78
N LEU A 100 -12.92 -1.17 1.48
CA LEU A 100 -11.83 -0.20 1.41
C LEU A 100 -12.04 0.82 0.27
N ALA A 101 -12.58 0.39 -0.87
CA ALA A 101 -12.83 1.25 -2.02
C ALA A 101 -13.85 2.35 -1.71
N ALA A 102 -14.84 2.08 -0.85
CA ALA A 102 -15.82 3.09 -0.44
C ALA A 102 -15.17 4.23 0.37
N ASP A 103 -14.26 3.90 1.29
CA ASP A 103 -13.50 4.89 2.06
C ASP A 103 -12.55 5.69 1.15
N VAL A 104 -11.90 5.02 0.18
CA VAL A 104 -11.06 5.69 -0.83
C VAL A 104 -11.88 6.62 -1.72
N ALA A 105 -13.07 6.21 -2.16
CA ALA A 105 -13.95 7.05 -2.97
C ALA A 105 -14.31 8.36 -2.23
N ALA A 106 -14.64 8.27 -0.94
CA ALA A 106 -14.92 9.45 -0.12
C ALA A 106 -13.71 10.38 0.01
N ALA A 107 -12.50 9.83 0.13
CA ALA A 107 -11.27 10.59 0.11
C ALA A 107 -11.03 11.30 -1.23
N LEU A 108 -11.26 10.62 -2.36
CA LEU A 108 -11.12 11.22 -3.68
C LEU A 108 -12.15 12.32 -3.95
N ASP A 109 -13.42 12.10 -3.58
CA ASP A 109 -14.48 13.12 -3.66
C ASP A 109 -14.10 14.39 -2.86
N ALA A 110 -13.37 14.24 -1.75
CA ALA A 110 -12.99 15.35 -0.88
C ALA A 110 -11.67 16.04 -1.27
N TRP A 111 -10.68 15.29 -1.76
CA TRP A 111 -9.31 15.78 -1.93
C TRP A 111 -8.90 15.99 -3.39
N THR A 112 -9.74 15.59 -4.34
CA THR A 112 -9.44 15.68 -5.78
C THR A 112 -10.59 16.33 -6.53
N THR A 113 -10.29 16.87 -7.72
CA THR A 113 -11.28 17.55 -8.57
C THR A 113 -11.44 16.92 -9.95
N GLU A 114 -10.57 15.97 -10.28
CA GLU A 114 -10.48 15.32 -11.58
C GLU A 114 -10.31 13.81 -11.38
N PRO A 115 -10.72 12.96 -12.34
CA PRO A 115 -10.48 11.53 -12.27
C PRO A 115 -8.97 11.22 -12.13
N GLN A 116 -8.65 10.27 -11.26
CA GLN A 116 -7.27 9.98 -10.87
C GLN A 116 -6.70 8.79 -11.66
N LEU A 117 -5.41 8.83 -11.97
CA LEU A 117 -4.65 7.62 -12.26
C LEU A 117 -4.41 6.90 -10.93
N VAL A 118 -5.12 5.79 -10.72
CA VAL A 118 -5.04 5.01 -9.48
C VAL A 118 -4.01 3.91 -9.65
N VAL A 119 -2.98 3.91 -8.81
CA VAL A 119 -1.96 2.87 -8.73
C VAL A 119 -2.10 2.14 -7.41
N GLY A 120 -2.41 0.86 -7.47
CA GLY A 120 -2.62 0.05 -6.28
C GLY A 120 -1.71 -1.17 -6.23
N GLN A 121 -1.00 -1.34 -5.12
CA GLN A 121 -0.17 -2.52 -4.88
C GLN A 121 -0.91 -3.52 -4.00
N SER A 122 -0.91 -4.80 -4.39
CA SER A 122 -1.52 -5.88 -3.60
C SER A 122 -2.97 -5.59 -3.18
N LEU A 123 -3.27 -5.52 -1.88
CA LEU A 123 -4.58 -5.09 -1.37
C LEU A 123 -5.07 -3.78 -2.01
N GLY A 124 -4.18 -2.79 -2.20
CA GLY A 124 -4.49 -1.54 -2.88
C GLY A 124 -4.83 -1.72 -4.35
N GLY A 125 -4.25 -2.71 -5.03
CA GLY A 125 -4.57 -3.04 -6.43
C GLY A 125 -5.99 -3.58 -6.59
N LEU A 126 -6.37 -4.52 -5.72
CA LEU A 126 -7.74 -5.06 -5.68
C LEU A 126 -8.75 -3.99 -5.23
N THR A 127 -8.35 -3.12 -4.29
CA THR A 127 -9.17 -1.97 -3.86
C THR A 127 -9.37 -0.99 -5.01
N GLY A 128 -8.31 -0.70 -5.78
CA GLY A 128 -8.40 0.13 -6.98
C GLY A 128 -9.31 -0.46 -8.06
N ALA A 129 -9.32 -1.79 -8.23
CA ALA A 129 -10.27 -2.47 -9.13
C ALA A 129 -11.72 -2.29 -8.67
N ALA A 130 -11.99 -2.52 -7.39
CA ALA A 130 -13.34 -2.30 -6.82
C ALA A 130 -13.78 -0.84 -6.92
N LEU A 131 -12.87 0.11 -6.69
CA LEU A 131 -13.12 1.54 -6.86
C LEU A 131 -13.46 1.87 -8.31
N ALA A 132 -12.65 1.44 -9.27
CA ALA A 132 -12.84 1.75 -10.69
C ALA A 132 -14.12 1.10 -11.26
N ALA A 133 -14.53 -0.06 -10.73
CA ALA A 133 -15.80 -0.69 -11.07
C ALA A 133 -17.01 0.09 -10.50
N ALA A 134 -16.92 0.55 -9.25
CA ALA A 134 -18.04 1.21 -8.57
C ALA A 134 -18.18 2.71 -8.87
N ARG A 135 -17.05 3.40 -9.10
CA ARG A 135 -16.93 4.84 -9.31
C ARG A 135 -15.97 5.14 -10.48
N PRO A 136 -16.30 4.71 -11.71
CA PRO A 136 -15.47 5.01 -12.88
C PRO A 136 -15.33 6.52 -13.15
N ASP A 137 -16.22 7.35 -12.60
CA ASP A 137 -16.13 8.81 -12.62
C ASP A 137 -14.93 9.37 -11.84
N LEU A 138 -14.38 8.60 -10.89
CA LEU A 138 -13.22 9.01 -10.08
C LEU A 138 -11.88 8.47 -10.61
N VAL A 139 -11.90 7.60 -11.61
CA VAL A 139 -10.70 6.88 -12.07
C VAL A 139 -10.49 7.14 -13.56
N ALA A 140 -9.35 7.71 -13.94
CA ALA A 140 -8.96 7.84 -15.35
C ALA A 140 -8.33 6.54 -15.88
N GLU A 141 -7.56 5.86 -15.03
CA GLU A 141 -6.88 4.60 -15.35
C GLU A 141 -6.51 3.87 -14.05
N LEU A 142 -6.50 2.54 -14.12
CA LEU A 142 -6.06 1.66 -13.04
C LEU A 142 -4.73 0.96 -13.38
N VAL A 143 -3.74 1.11 -12.50
CA VAL A 143 -2.50 0.32 -12.50
C VAL A 143 -2.50 -0.61 -11.30
N VAL A 144 -2.57 -1.91 -11.55
CA VAL A 144 -2.52 -2.98 -10.54
C VAL A 144 -1.08 -3.46 -10.43
N VAL A 145 -0.50 -3.37 -9.23
CA VAL A 145 0.89 -3.76 -8.97
C VAL A 145 0.93 -5.06 -8.17
N ASP A 146 1.42 -6.09 -8.86
CA ASP A 146 1.79 -7.42 -8.37
C ASP A 146 0.72 -8.15 -7.56
N ILE A 147 -0.52 -8.17 -8.08
CA ILE A 147 -1.62 -8.98 -7.57
C ILE A 147 -2.64 -9.31 -8.67
N THR A 148 -3.31 -10.45 -8.53
CA THR A 148 -4.53 -10.79 -9.28
C THR A 148 -5.53 -11.50 -8.33
N PRO A 149 -6.84 -11.47 -8.62
CA PRO A 149 -7.81 -12.19 -7.79
C PRO A 149 -7.55 -13.69 -7.81
N GLY A 150 -7.61 -14.33 -6.63
CA GLY A 150 -7.39 -15.76 -6.47
C GLY A 150 -5.97 -16.16 -6.06
N ILE A 151 -5.01 -15.23 -6.04
CA ILE A 151 -3.69 -15.48 -5.44
C ILE A 151 -3.84 -15.62 -3.93
N ASP A 152 -3.37 -16.74 -3.39
CA ASP A 152 -3.27 -16.95 -1.95
C ASP A 152 -2.05 -16.21 -1.39
N THR A 153 -2.31 -15.09 -0.74
CA THR A 153 -1.29 -14.28 -0.05
C THR A 153 -1.03 -14.76 1.39
N SER A 154 -1.86 -15.67 1.93
CA SER A 154 -1.67 -16.30 3.25
C SER A 154 -0.53 -17.32 3.24
N ALA A 155 -0.22 -17.86 2.06
CA ALA A 155 0.98 -18.66 1.78
C ALA A 155 2.29 -17.84 1.73
N GLY A 156 2.28 -16.60 2.24
CA GLY A 156 3.48 -15.79 2.40
C GLY A 156 4.58 -16.55 3.17
N PRO A 157 5.86 -16.14 3.01
CA PRO A 157 6.99 -16.86 3.60
C PRO A 157 6.74 -17.15 5.08
N ALA A 158 7.09 -18.35 5.55
CA ALA A 158 6.87 -18.75 6.96
C ALA A 158 7.41 -17.70 7.97
N ALA A 159 8.50 -17.02 7.60
CA ALA A 159 9.07 -15.90 8.34
C ALA A 159 8.10 -14.73 8.58
N LEU A 160 7.22 -14.39 7.63
CA LEU A 160 6.23 -13.31 7.80
C LEU A 160 5.14 -13.70 8.79
N ARG A 161 4.66 -14.95 8.72
CA ARG A 161 3.71 -15.49 9.70
C ARG A 161 4.33 -15.54 11.10
N GLU A 162 5.56 -16.02 11.22
CA GLU A 162 6.26 -16.12 12.50
C GLU A 162 6.63 -14.74 13.08
N PHE A 163 6.93 -13.76 12.22
CA PHE A 163 7.17 -12.39 12.66
C PHE A 163 5.94 -11.78 13.32
N TYR A 164 4.75 -11.93 12.70
CA TYR A 164 3.48 -11.44 13.23
C TYR A 164 2.87 -12.33 14.33
N ALA A 165 3.31 -13.58 14.47
CA ALA A 165 2.97 -14.44 15.60
C ALA A 165 3.58 -13.98 16.94
N GLY A 166 4.53 -13.04 16.88
CA GLY A 166 5.18 -12.46 18.05
C GLY A 166 4.34 -11.41 18.79
N PRO A 167 4.98 -10.62 19.67
CA PRO A 167 4.31 -9.52 20.37
C PRO A 167 3.67 -8.54 19.38
N THR A 168 2.45 -8.08 19.69
CA THR A 168 1.77 -7.03 18.92
C THR A 168 2.16 -5.62 19.36
N ASP A 169 2.87 -5.50 20.48
CA ASP A 169 3.43 -4.25 20.99
C ASP A 169 4.80 -4.46 21.67
N PHE A 170 5.63 -3.41 21.66
CA PHE A 170 7.05 -3.46 22.04
C PHE A 170 7.39 -2.34 23.03
N ALA A 171 8.48 -2.52 23.79
CA ALA A 171 8.92 -1.49 24.73
C ALA A 171 9.58 -0.31 23.99
N THR A 172 10.32 -0.59 22.91
CA THR A 172 11.00 0.40 22.09
C THR A 172 10.91 0.06 20.61
N ARG A 173 11.14 1.05 19.74
CA ARG A 173 11.27 0.81 18.29
C ARG A 173 12.55 0.04 17.96
N ASP A 174 13.62 0.23 18.72
CA ASP A 174 14.89 -0.47 18.50
C ASP A 174 14.73 -1.98 18.67
N GLU A 175 13.94 -2.42 19.66
CA GLU A 175 13.58 -3.83 19.84
C GLU A 175 12.93 -4.41 18.57
N LEU A 176 12.04 -3.63 17.96
CA LEU A 176 11.34 -4.05 16.76
C LEU A 176 12.25 -4.01 15.51
N VAL A 177 13.17 -3.05 15.43
CA VAL A 177 14.20 -3.00 14.38
C VAL A 177 15.10 -4.22 14.46
N ASP A 178 15.62 -4.54 15.64
CA ASP A 178 16.48 -5.69 15.85
C ASP A 178 15.72 -6.99 15.55
N ARG A 179 14.43 -7.09 15.91
CA ARG A 179 13.56 -8.21 15.54
C ARG A 179 13.38 -8.30 14.02
N ALA A 180 13.06 -7.22 13.33
CA ALA A 180 12.87 -7.22 11.88
C ALA A 180 14.13 -7.69 11.14
N ILE A 181 15.30 -7.19 11.54
CA ILE A 181 16.60 -7.61 11.00
C ILE A 181 16.84 -9.11 11.27
N ALA A 182 16.55 -9.61 12.47
CA ALA A 182 16.72 -11.02 12.80
C ALA A 182 15.84 -11.96 11.95
N PHE A 183 14.68 -11.48 11.51
CA PHE A 183 13.79 -12.19 10.58
C PHE A 183 14.15 -11.98 9.10
N GLY A 184 15.23 -11.24 8.80
CA GLY A 184 15.66 -10.94 7.45
C GLY A 184 14.82 -9.89 6.73
N PHE A 185 14.03 -9.10 7.47
CA PHE A 185 13.30 -7.97 6.92
C PHE A 185 14.14 -6.70 6.90
N GLY A 186 13.92 -5.90 5.85
CA GLY A 186 14.65 -4.66 5.61
C GLY A 186 16.00 -4.89 4.92
N GLY A 187 16.78 -3.81 4.84
CA GLY A 187 18.10 -3.79 4.20
C GLY A 187 19.16 -3.34 5.20
N ALA A 188 19.72 -2.16 4.99
CA ALA A 188 20.55 -1.55 6.02
C ALA A 188 19.70 -1.20 7.25
N ARG A 189 20.32 -1.13 8.44
CA ARG A 189 19.62 -0.79 9.68
C ARG A 189 18.79 0.49 9.57
N ALA A 190 19.30 1.51 8.88
CA ALA A 190 18.61 2.78 8.65
C ALA A 190 17.28 2.61 7.87
N ASP A 191 17.25 1.71 6.88
CA ASP A 191 16.03 1.41 6.10
C ASP A 191 14.98 0.73 6.99
N THR A 192 15.43 -0.20 7.83
CA THR A 192 14.58 -0.88 8.80
C THR A 192 14.07 0.07 9.87
N GLU A 193 14.91 0.96 10.39
CA GLU A 193 14.52 2.00 11.36
C GLU A 193 13.42 2.90 10.81
N ARG A 194 13.56 3.35 9.55
CA ARG A 194 12.50 4.08 8.86
C ARG A 194 11.22 3.24 8.77
N GLY A 195 11.31 2.02 8.26
CA GLY A 195 10.15 1.13 8.09
C GLY A 195 9.40 0.90 9.40
N VAL A 196 10.13 0.63 10.48
CA VAL A 196 9.58 0.47 11.84
C VAL A 196 8.97 1.78 12.34
N PHE A 197 9.67 2.90 12.18
CA PHE A 197 9.18 4.19 12.63
C PHE A 197 7.82 4.54 12.00
N LEU A 198 7.70 4.36 10.68
CA LEU A 198 6.51 4.74 9.92
C LEU A 198 5.35 3.76 10.10
N ASN A 199 5.63 2.48 10.35
CA ASN A 199 4.60 1.46 10.61
C ASN A 199 4.20 1.33 12.08
N THR A 200 4.77 2.12 13.00
CA THR A 200 4.44 2.06 14.42
C THR A 200 4.06 3.40 15.02
N ARG A 201 3.23 3.37 16.06
CA ARG A 201 2.91 4.54 16.89
C ARG A 201 3.21 4.25 18.36
N ARG A 202 3.46 5.32 19.13
CA ARG A 202 3.62 5.23 20.57
C ARG A 202 2.26 5.49 21.24
N ARG A 203 1.81 4.54 22.05
CA ARG A 203 0.60 4.62 22.86
C ARG A 203 0.78 5.55 24.05
N GLU A 204 -0.34 5.91 24.68
CA GLU A 204 -0.35 6.73 25.91
C GLU A 204 0.43 6.09 27.07
N ASP A 205 0.38 4.76 27.20
CA ASP A 205 1.14 3.98 28.18
C ASP A 205 2.65 3.86 27.85
N GLY A 206 3.07 4.46 26.73
CA GLY A 206 4.45 4.50 26.28
C GLY A 206 4.90 3.32 25.44
N ARG A 207 4.06 2.27 25.26
CA ARG A 207 4.37 1.13 24.40
C ARG A 207 4.30 1.49 22.91
N ILE A 208 5.05 0.75 22.11
CA ILE A 208 5.07 0.87 20.65
C ILE A 208 4.13 -0.17 20.06
N GLU A 209 3.14 0.24 19.27
CA GLU A 209 2.22 -0.66 18.59
C GLU A 209 2.26 -0.47 17.08
N TRP A 210 1.91 -1.54 16.36
CA TRP A 210 1.71 -1.46 14.92
C TRP A 210 0.58 -0.49 14.58
N LYS A 211 0.77 0.27 13.51
CA LYS A 211 -0.27 1.14 12.95
C LYS A 211 -1.32 0.35 12.18
N HIS A 212 -1.02 -0.87 11.73
CA HIS A 212 -1.96 -1.69 11.00
C HIS A 212 -2.71 -2.69 11.89
N HIS A 213 -4.03 -2.77 11.75
CA HIS A 213 -4.90 -3.67 12.52
C HIS A 213 -4.57 -5.15 12.24
N PHE A 214 -4.01 -5.44 11.06
CA PHE A 214 -3.67 -6.80 10.62
C PHE A 214 -2.70 -7.52 11.56
N ALA A 215 -1.76 -6.83 12.21
CA ALA A 215 -0.89 -7.47 13.21
C ALA A 215 -1.70 -8.00 14.39
N HIS A 216 -2.71 -7.25 14.83
CA HIS A 216 -3.58 -7.63 15.93
C HIS A 216 -4.54 -8.76 15.53
N LEU A 217 -5.13 -8.69 14.33
CA LEU A 217 -5.99 -9.75 13.81
C LEU A 217 -5.21 -11.05 13.61
N ALA A 218 -4.00 -10.99 13.06
CA ALA A 218 -3.14 -12.16 12.88
C ALA A 218 -2.79 -12.80 14.23
N ALA A 219 -2.40 -12.01 15.24
CA ALA A 219 -2.11 -12.51 16.57
C ALA A 219 -3.34 -13.11 17.26
N GLN A 220 -4.53 -12.50 17.14
CA GLN A 220 -5.79 -13.05 17.66
C GLN A 220 -6.16 -14.36 16.98
N THR A 221 -6.04 -14.40 15.65
CA THR A 221 -6.30 -15.58 14.83
C THR A 221 -5.37 -16.71 15.28
N LEU A 222 -4.06 -16.48 15.34
CA LEU A 222 -3.07 -17.47 15.79
C LEU A 222 -3.29 -17.93 17.24
N ALA A 223 -3.69 -17.03 18.15
CA ALA A 223 -4.02 -17.40 19.52
C ALA A 223 -5.30 -18.27 19.62
N ALA A 224 -6.21 -18.16 18.64
CA ALA A 224 -7.45 -18.92 18.56
C ALA A 224 -7.32 -20.22 17.74
N HIS A 225 -6.30 -20.37 16.88
CA HIS A 225 -6.13 -21.54 16.02
C HIS A 225 -5.45 -22.69 16.77
N HIS A 226 -6.03 -23.88 16.69
CA HIS A 226 -5.36 -25.12 17.08
C HIS A 226 -4.57 -25.69 15.88
N PRO A 227 -3.50 -26.47 16.10
CA PRO A 227 -2.78 -27.13 15.01
C PRO A 227 -3.72 -28.05 14.23
N GLY A 228 -4.07 -27.68 12.99
CA GLY A 228 -4.92 -28.48 12.09
C GLY A 228 -6.17 -27.79 11.54
N ASP A 229 -6.47 -26.54 11.95
CA ASP A 229 -7.56 -25.77 11.36
C ASP A 229 -7.20 -25.22 9.97
N ASP A 230 -8.15 -25.29 9.02
CA ASP A 230 -8.03 -24.70 7.70
C ASP A 230 -7.87 -23.17 7.82
N ALA A 231 -6.98 -22.58 7.01
CA ALA A 231 -6.85 -21.13 6.94
C ALA A 231 -8.19 -20.50 6.54
N ALA A 232 -8.62 -19.47 7.28
CA ALA A 232 -9.82 -18.71 6.91
C ALA A 232 -9.73 -18.27 5.44
N PRO A 233 -10.81 -18.40 4.64
CA PRO A 233 -10.79 -18.00 3.23
C PRO A 233 -10.28 -16.56 3.13
N SER A 234 -9.21 -16.33 2.37
CA SER A 234 -8.75 -14.95 2.15
C SER A 234 -9.89 -14.17 1.50
N ALA A 235 -10.23 -13.00 2.05
CA ALA A 235 -11.29 -12.12 1.58
C ALA A 235 -11.08 -11.63 0.13
N LEU A 236 -9.98 -12.04 -0.52
CA LEU A 236 -9.59 -11.71 -1.88
C LEU A 236 -10.12 -12.72 -2.92
N HIS A 237 -10.72 -13.86 -2.51
CA HIS A 237 -10.85 -15.03 -3.39
C HIS A 237 -12.08 -15.11 -4.31
N THR A 238 -13.18 -14.36 -4.12
CA THR A 238 -14.42 -14.64 -4.88
C THR A 238 -14.97 -13.51 -5.75
N THR A 239 -14.84 -12.23 -5.38
CA THR A 239 -15.46 -11.13 -6.16
C THR A 239 -14.49 -10.32 -7.02
N GLY A 240 -13.17 -10.51 -6.86
CA GLY A 240 -12.19 -9.62 -7.48
C GLY A 240 -12.15 -9.70 -9.02
N TRP A 241 -12.46 -10.86 -9.60
CA TRP A 241 -12.59 -10.97 -11.07
C TRP A 241 -13.86 -10.29 -11.59
N ASP A 242 -14.95 -10.31 -10.82
CA ASP A 242 -16.19 -9.62 -11.19
C ASP A 242 -16.03 -8.11 -11.13
N ASP A 243 -15.24 -7.61 -10.17
CA ASP A 243 -14.86 -6.19 -10.09
C ASP A 243 -14.03 -5.80 -11.32
N LEU A 244 -12.95 -6.52 -11.60
CA LEU A 244 -12.09 -6.26 -12.76
C LEU A 244 -12.85 -6.32 -14.10
N ALA A 245 -13.79 -7.25 -14.27
CA ALA A 245 -14.61 -7.35 -15.47
C ALA A 245 -15.57 -6.17 -15.67
N GLN A 246 -15.87 -5.41 -14.61
CA GLN A 246 -16.72 -4.21 -14.65
C GLN A 246 -15.93 -2.91 -14.81
N VAL A 247 -14.58 -2.96 -14.76
CA VAL A 247 -13.74 -1.78 -14.93
C VAL A 247 -13.83 -1.28 -16.37
N ALA A 248 -14.39 -0.08 -16.55
CA ALA A 248 -14.60 0.54 -17.86
C ALA A 248 -13.44 1.44 -18.34
N VAL A 249 -12.40 1.59 -17.51
CA VAL A 249 -11.24 2.44 -17.76
C VAL A 249 -10.03 1.58 -18.14
N PRO A 250 -8.98 2.15 -18.78
CA PRO A 250 -7.78 1.38 -19.09
C PRO A 250 -7.19 0.71 -17.84
N VAL A 251 -6.70 -0.52 -18.00
CA VAL A 251 -6.07 -1.29 -16.93
C VAL A 251 -4.66 -1.70 -17.34
N THR A 252 -3.69 -1.49 -16.45
CA THR A 252 -2.34 -2.03 -16.57
C THR A 252 -2.02 -2.93 -15.38
N LEU A 253 -1.61 -4.17 -15.64
CA LEU A 253 -0.99 -5.06 -14.64
C LEU A 253 0.53 -4.91 -14.69
N VAL A 254 1.13 -4.55 -13.56
CA VAL A 254 2.58 -4.63 -13.34
C VAL A 254 2.87 -5.90 -12.56
N ARG A 255 3.61 -6.82 -13.17
CA ARG A 255 4.09 -8.06 -12.54
C ARG A 255 5.54 -7.88 -12.09
N ALA A 256 5.83 -8.16 -10.83
CA ALA A 256 7.20 -8.29 -10.35
C ALA A 256 7.76 -9.68 -10.72
N THR A 257 8.99 -9.75 -11.22
CA THR A 257 9.61 -11.04 -11.57
C THR A 257 9.92 -11.91 -10.36
N ALA A 258 10.15 -11.31 -9.20
CA ALA A 258 10.28 -11.96 -7.90
C ALA A 258 9.11 -11.59 -6.96
N GLY A 259 7.90 -11.51 -7.53
CA GLY A 259 6.66 -11.17 -6.84
C GLY A 259 5.71 -12.34 -6.60
N PHE A 260 4.47 -12.02 -6.25
CA PHE A 260 3.39 -13.00 -6.09
C PHE A 260 2.75 -13.40 -7.41
N VAL A 261 2.71 -12.49 -8.40
CA VAL A 261 2.07 -12.78 -9.69
C VAL A 261 3.01 -13.63 -10.55
N THR A 262 2.65 -14.89 -10.75
CA THR A 262 3.40 -15.78 -11.64
C THR A 262 3.17 -15.42 -13.11
N ALA A 263 3.94 -16.02 -14.01
CA ALA A 263 3.69 -15.87 -15.44
C ALA A 263 2.30 -16.43 -15.83
N ALA A 264 1.87 -17.53 -15.22
CA ALA A 264 0.56 -18.13 -15.47
C ALA A 264 -0.58 -17.24 -14.99
N ASP A 265 -0.42 -16.56 -13.84
CA ASP A 265 -1.43 -15.61 -13.34
C ASP A 265 -1.56 -14.40 -14.28
N ALA A 266 -0.45 -13.91 -14.83
CA ALA A 266 -0.45 -12.83 -15.81
C ALA A 266 -1.07 -13.24 -17.15
N GLU A 267 -0.85 -14.48 -17.61
CA GLU A 267 -1.53 -15.05 -18.77
C GLU A 267 -3.04 -15.17 -18.53
N GLU A 268 -3.45 -15.61 -17.34
CA GLU A 268 -4.87 -15.66 -16.96
C GLU A 268 -5.51 -14.28 -16.93
N PHE A 269 -4.80 -13.30 -16.38
CA PHE A 269 -5.24 -11.90 -16.36
C PHE A 269 -5.44 -11.36 -17.79
N ALA A 270 -4.46 -11.56 -18.67
CA ALA A 270 -4.56 -11.14 -20.07
C ALA A 270 -5.68 -11.87 -20.83
N ARG A 271 -5.96 -13.14 -20.48
CA ARG A 271 -7.08 -13.90 -21.06
C ARG A 271 -8.44 -13.35 -20.66
N ARG A 272 -8.59 -12.91 -19.40
CA ARG A 272 -9.85 -12.35 -18.87
C ARG A 272 -10.06 -10.89 -19.26
N LEU A 273 -8.97 -10.12 -19.39
CA LEU A 273 -8.97 -8.69 -19.70
C LEU A 273 -8.08 -8.45 -20.94
N PRO A 274 -8.56 -8.81 -22.15
CA PRO A 274 -7.74 -8.76 -23.37
C PRO A 274 -7.31 -7.35 -23.77
N GLU A 275 -7.99 -6.31 -23.27
CA GLU A 275 -7.62 -4.91 -23.51
C GLU A 275 -6.62 -4.38 -22.48
N ALA A 276 -6.38 -5.11 -21.38
CA ALA A 276 -5.45 -4.69 -20.36
C ALA A 276 -4.00 -4.83 -20.83
N ARG A 277 -3.15 -3.89 -20.43
CA ARG A 277 -1.71 -3.98 -20.62
C ARG A 277 -1.09 -4.84 -19.52
N VAL A 278 -0.14 -5.70 -19.87
CA VAL A 278 0.67 -6.43 -18.89
C VAL A 278 2.14 -6.04 -19.07
N VAL A 279 2.79 -5.63 -17.98
CA VAL A 279 4.20 -5.24 -17.93
C VAL A 279 4.90 -6.06 -16.86
N ALA A 280 6.05 -6.65 -17.17
CA ALA A 280 6.90 -7.29 -16.18
C ALA A 280 8.06 -6.36 -15.79
N MET A 281 8.34 -6.21 -14.50
CA MET A 281 9.44 -5.42 -13.95
C MET A 281 10.37 -6.30 -13.12
N GLN A 282 11.67 -6.04 -13.21
CA GLN A 282 12.68 -6.75 -12.42
C GLN A 282 12.67 -6.22 -10.99
N ALA A 283 11.79 -6.78 -10.16
CA ALA A 283 11.45 -6.28 -8.84
C ALA A 283 10.99 -7.41 -7.93
N THR A 284 10.92 -7.11 -6.63
CA THR A 284 10.18 -7.94 -5.66
C THR A 284 8.72 -7.50 -5.60
N HIS A 285 7.90 -8.16 -4.77
CA HIS A 285 6.49 -7.79 -4.56
C HIS A 285 6.27 -6.30 -4.23
N ASN A 286 7.20 -5.67 -3.50
CA ASN A 286 7.18 -4.23 -3.24
C ASN A 286 7.91 -3.49 -4.37
N VAL A 287 7.31 -3.47 -5.57
CA VAL A 287 7.88 -2.80 -6.76
C VAL A 287 8.14 -1.33 -6.50
N GLN A 288 7.26 -0.68 -5.74
CA GLN A 288 7.36 0.72 -5.34
C GLN A 288 8.61 1.03 -4.49
N GLU A 289 9.19 0.02 -3.85
CA GLU A 289 10.42 0.16 -3.03
C GLU A 289 11.65 -0.36 -3.79
N THR A 290 11.49 -1.42 -4.59
CA THR A 290 12.62 -2.12 -5.23
C THR A 290 12.91 -1.71 -6.67
N ALA A 291 11.92 -1.14 -7.38
CA ALA A 291 12.08 -0.55 -8.70
C ALA A 291 11.30 0.78 -8.85
N PRO A 292 11.45 1.75 -7.92
CA PRO A 292 10.65 2.99 -7.90
C PRO A 292 10.80 3.82 -9.18
N ALA A 293 12.00 3.87 -9.78
CA ALA A 293 12.25 4.64 -10.99
C ALA A 293 11.55 4.03 -12.23
N GLU A 294 11.55 2.71 -12.36
CA GLU A 294 10.88 2.02 -13.46
C GLU A 294 9.36 2.14 -13.33
N LEU A 295 8.83 1.99 -12.10
CA LEU A 295 7.42 2.20 -11.82
C LEU A 295 6.99 3.65 -12.07
N ALA A 296 7.77 4.63 -11.62
CA ALA A 296 7.51 6.04 -11.87
C ALA A 296 7.52 6.38 -13.37
N ALA A 297 8.45 5.80 -14.15
CA ALA A 297 8.48 5.99 -15.60
C ALA A 297 7.22 5.43 -16.29
N LEU A 298 6.74 4.25 -15.85
CA LEU A 298 5.47 3.70 -16.32
C LEU A 298 4.32 4.66 -15.99
N ILE A 299 4.16 5.04 -14.72
CA ILE A 299 3.07 5.93 -14.27
C ILE A 299 3.11 7.27 -15.02
N GLY A 300 4.30 7.88 -15.17
CA GLY A 300 4.47 9.12 -15.92
C GLY A 300 4.07 9.00 -17.40
N SER A 301 4.40 7.88 -18.04
CA SER A 301 3.98 7.62 -19.43
C SER A 301 2.46 7.47 -19.56
N ARG A 302 1.80 6.87 -18.55
CA ARG A 302 0.35 6.71 -18.51
C ARG A 302 -0.34 8.04 -18.27
N LEU A 303 0.14 8.85 -17.32
CA LEU A 303 -0.37 10.20 -17.08
C LEU A 303 -0.35 11.04 -18.37
N ALA A 304 0.78 11.07 -19.08
CA ALA A 304 0.91 11.81 -20.34
C ALA A 304 -0.06 11.31 -21.45
N SER A 305 -0.40 10.02 -21.47
CA SER A 305 -1.31 9.45 -22.48
C SER A 305 -2.76 9.92 -22.34
N HIS A 306 -3.14 10.42 -21.17
CA HIS A 306 -4.45 11.02 -20.91
C HIS A 306 -4.49 12.53 -21.20
N GLY A 307 -3.41 13.11 -21.76
CA GLY A 307 -3.30 14.56 -21.96
C GLY A 307 -3.20 15.34 -20.65
N LEU A 308 -2.77 14.66 -19.57
CA LEU A 308 -2.61 15.21 -18.23
C LEU A 308 -1.18 15.69 -18.03
#